data_AF-A0A518EUR7-F1
#
_entry.id   AF-A0A518EUR7-F1
#
_cell.length_a   1.000
_cell.length_b   1.000
_cell.length_c   1.000
_cell.angle_alpha   90.00
_cell.angle_beta   90.00
_cell.angle_gamma   90.00
#
_symmetry.space_group_name_H-M   'P 1'
#
loop_
_entity.id
_entity.type
_entity.pdbx_description
1 polymer ?
#
loop_
_entity_poly.entity_id
_entity_poly.type
_entity_poly.pdbx_seq_one_letter_code
_entity_poly.pdbx_strand_id
1 'polypeptide(L)' 'MAIIQIPKHVGTCRVITSYAGTPLITNDKTGKNKVLIPCKTPRQASELCDRINRGDHDGTVRA' A
#
# COMPACT_ATOMS: atom_id res chain seq x y z
N MET A 1 7.63 9.64 9.70
CA MET A 1 7.08 8.92 8.52
C MET A 1 7.73 7.56 8.46
N ALA A 2 6.94 6.50 8.34
CA ALA A 2 7.47 5.16 8.24
C ALA A 2 7.88 4.89 6.79
N ILE A 3 9.11 4.41 6.59
CA ILE A 3 9.55 3.93 5.28
C ILE A 3 9.15 2.46 5.21
N ILE A 4 8.25 2.14 4.30
CA ILE A 4 7.78 0.78 4.10
C ILE A 4 8.45 0.22 2.85
N GLN A 5 9.17 -0.89 3.01
CA GLN A 5 9.69 -1.63 1.88
C GLN A 5 8.55 -2.39 1.22
N ILE A 6 8.39 -2.16 -0.08
CA ILE A 6 7.45 -2.91 -0.91
C ILE A 6 8.21 -3.65 -2.02
N PRO A 7 7.71 -4.80 -2.48
CA PRO A 7 8.22 -5.46 -3.67
C PRO A 7 8.33 -4.47 -4.84
N LYS A 8 9.31 -4.63 -5.73
CA LYS A 8 9.36 -3.82 -6.96
C LYS A 8 8.17 -4.12 -7.89
N HIS A 9 7.61 -5.32 -7.80
CA HIS A 9 6.43 -5.75 -8.55
C HIS A 9 5.26 -6.05 -7.61
N VAL A 10 4.53 -5.01 -7.24
CA VAL A 10 3.35 -5.13 -6.36
C VAL A 10 2.05 -5.44 -7.10
N GLY A 11 2.01 -5.21 -8.42
CA GLY A 11 0.77 -5.32 -9.20
C GLY A 11 -0.22 -4.21 -8.83
N THR A 12 -1.51 -4.50 -8.95
CA THR A 12 -2.56 -3.52 -8.63
C THR A 12 -2.86 -3.53 -7.13
N CYS A 13 -2.68 -2.37 -6.50
CA CYS A 13 -3.05 -2.11 -5.12
C CYS A 13 -4.45 -1.49 -5.03
N ARG A 14 -5.11 -1.76 -3.90
CA ARG A 14 -6.41 -1.20 -3.53
C ARG A 14 -6.42 -0.83 -2.04
N VAL A 15 -7.19 0.20 -1.71
CA VAL A 15 -7.47 0.56 -0.32
C VAL A 15 -8.64 -0.28 0.17
N ILE A 16 -8.47 -0.90 1.32
CA ILE A 16 -9.50 -1.60 2.07
C ILE A 16 -9.57 -1.04 3.49
N THR A 17 -10.70 -1.23 4.17
CA THR A 17 -10.79 -0.97 5.61
C THR A 17 -10.41 -2.25 6.35
N SER A 18 -9.43 -2.17 7.24
CA SER A 18 -9.06 -3.29 8.10
C SER A 18 -10.17 -3.59 9.11
N TYR A 19 -10.11 -4.77 9.75
CA TYR A 19 -11.04 -5.13 10.82
C TYR A 19 -11.03 -4.12 11.99
N ALA A 20 -9.89 -3.46 12.24
CA ALA A 20 -9.74 -2.43 13.26
C ALA A 20 -10.31 -1.05 12.85
N GLY A 21 -10.98 -0.96 11.70
CA GLY A 21 -11.54 0.30 11.18
C GLY A 21 -10.50 1.24 10.56
N THR A 22 -9.24 0.82 10.45
CA THR A 22 -8.18 1.64 9.85
C THR A 22 -8.04 1.38 8.34
N PRO A 23 -7.76 2.41 7.53
CA PRO A 23 -7.54 2.22 6.10
C PRO A 23 -6.21 1.50 5.87
N LEU A 24 -6.21 0.54 4.96
CA LEU A 24 -5.07 -0.33 4.66
C LEU A 24 -4.96 -0.55 3.15
N ILE A 25 -3.76 -0.46 2.62
CA ILE A 25 -3.51 -0.78 1.21
C ILE A 25 -3.09 -2.24 1.11
N THR A 26 -3.75 -2.98 0.22
CA THR A 26 -3.42 -4.37 -0.10
C THR A 26 -3.36 -4.56 -1.61
N ASN A 27 -2.56 -5.52 -2.07
CA ASN A 27 -2.65 -6.03 -3.43
C ASN A 27 -3.44 -7.34 -3.50
N ASP A 28 -3.63 -7.86 -4.72
CA ASP A 28 -4.25 -9.15 -5.03
C ASP A 28 -3.29 -10.34 -4.86
N LYS A 29 -1.99 -10.08 -4.63
CA LYS A 29 -0.98 -11.12 -4.46
C LYS A 29 -1.06 -11.80 -3.10
N THR A 30 -0.69 -13.07 -3.08
CA THR A 30 -0.56 -13.90 -1.88
C THR A 30 0.88 -14.38 -1.73
N GLY A 31 1.32 -14.60 -0.48
CA GLY A 31 2.68 -15.07 -0.18
C GLY A 31 3.78 -14.02 -0.39
N LYS A 32 4.88 -14.43 -1.03
CA LYS A 32 6.06 -13.58 -1.29
C LYS A 32 5.66 -12.57 -2.37
N ASN A 33 5.42 -11.31 -1.96
CA ASN A 33 4.91 -10.15 -2.72
C ASN A 33 3.53 -9.62 -2.27
N LYS A 34 2.93 -10.19 -1.21
CA LYS A 34 1.75 -9.57 -0.59
C LYS A 34 2.15 -8.24 0.07
N VAL A 35 1.40 -7.18 -0.26
CA VAL A 35 1.57 -5.84 0.33
C VAL A 35 0.46 -5.61 1.34
N LEU A 36 0.81 -5.13 2.53
CA LEU A 36 -0.11 -4.69 3.57
C LEU A 36 0.45 -3.41 4.20
N ILE A 37 -0.11 -2.27 3.82
CA ILE A 37 0.34 -0.96 4.33
C ILE A 37 -0.79 -0.34 5.16
N PRO A 38 -0.69 -0.36 6.50
CA PRO A 38 -1.64 0.37 7.33
C PRO A 38 -1.43 1.88 7.14
N CYS A 39 -2.52 2.60 6.88
CA CYS A 39 -2.54 4.05 6.73
C CYS A 39 -3.31 4.68 7.90
N LYS A 40 -2.98 5.92 8.25
CA LYS A 40 -3.69 6.63 9.33
C LYS A 40 -5.00 7.24 8.86
N THR A 41 -5.04 7.73 7.62
CA THR A 41 -6.22 8.41 7.06
C THR A 41 -6.63 7.83 5.72
N PRO A 42 -7.92 7.86 5.37
CA PRO A 42 -8.39 7.38 4.07
C PRO A 42 -7.76 8.15 2.90
N ARG A 43 -7.62 9.47 3.04
CA ARG A 43 -6.98 10.34 2.04
C ARG A 43 -5.55 9.91 1.76
N GLN A 44 -4.77 9.68 2.82
CA GLN A 44 -3.40 9.20 2.69
C GLN A 44 -3.35 7.83 1.99
N ALA A 45 -4.28 6.94 2.33
CA ALA A 45 -4.33 5.62 1.72
C ALA A 45 -4.61 5.71 0.20
N SER A 46 -5.54 6.56 -0.22
CA SER A 46 -5.84 6.78 -1.64
C SER A 46 -4.64 7.38 -2.39
N GLU A 47 -4.04 8.45 -1.86
CA GLU A 47 -2.87 9.10 -2.49
C GLU A 47 -1.69 8.12 -2.61
N LEU A 48 -1.42 7.33 -1.58
CA LEU A 48 -0.34 6.34 -1.61
C LEU A 48 -0.67 5.18 -2.56
N CYS A 49 -1.92 4.72 -2.60
CA CYS A 49 -2.37 3.67 -3.51
C CYS A 49 -2.21 4.10 -4.98
N ASP A 50 -2.57 5.34 -5.32
CA ASP A 50 -2.43 5.87 -6.67
C ASP A 50 -0.96 5.98 -7.08
N ARG A 51 -0.08 6.42 -6.17
CA ARG A 51 1.37 6.48 -6.43
C ARG A 51 1.96 5.09 -6.64
N ILE A 52 1.55 4.12 -5.82
CA ILE A 52 1.98 2.74 -5.96
C ILE A 52 1.52 2.18 -7.32
N ASN A 53 0.26 2.36 -7.69
CA ASN A 53 -0.27 1.88 -8.97
C ASN A 53 0.37 2.56 -10.19
N ARG A 54 0.85 3.79 -10.06
CA ARG A 54 1.61 4.49 -11.11
C ARG A 54 3.05 3.99 -11.28
N GLY A 55 3.52 3.11 -10.39
CA GLY A 55 4.91 2.64 -10.40
C GLY A 55 5.91 3.70 -9.91
N ASP A 56 5.45 4.74 -9.22
CA ASP A 56 6.28 5.80 -8.63
C ASP A 56 6.90 5.32 -7.29
N HIS A 57 7.55 4.14 -7.32
CA HIS A 57 8.19 3.56 -6.15
C HIS A 57 9.37 2.65 -6.56
N ASP A 58 10.58 2.95 -6.07
CA ASP A 58 11.76 2.08 -6.27
C ASP A 58 11.89 1.04 -5.13
N GLY A 59 10.78 0.38 -4.80
CA GLY A 59 10.70 -0.59 -3.71
C GLY A 59 10.59 0.00 -2.30
N THR A 60 10.41 1.32 -2.18
CA THR A 60 10.08 1.99 -0.92
C THR A 60 8.96 3.00 -1.09
N VAL A 61 8.06 3.07 -0.11
CA VAL A 61 7.00 4.09 -0.02
C VAL A 61 7.06 4.78 1.34
N ARG A 62 6.77 6.08 1.34
CA ARG A 62 6.71 6.90 2.55
C ARG A 62 5.25 7.02 2.98
N ALA A 63 4.93 6.39 4.12
CA ALA A 63 3.63 6.48 4.80
C ALA A 63 3.74 7.25 6.13
#